data_AF-A0A7C4H9D3-F1
#
_entry.id   AF-A0A7C4H9D3-F1
#
_cell.length_a   1.000
_cell.length_b   1.000
_cell.length_c   1.000
_cell.angle_alpha   90.00
_cell.angle_beta   90.00
_cell.angle_gamma   90.00
#
_symmetry.space_group_name_H-M   'P 1'
#
loop_
_entity.id
_entity.type
_entity.pdbx_description
1 polymer ?
#
loop_
_entity_poly.entity_id
_entity_poly.type
_entity_poly.pdbx_seq_one_letter_code
_entity_poly.pdbx_strand_id
1 'polypeptide(L)'
;MTRNWIYDWMISCPAILVLGETRYRNYKGLVTLTLLYPRAIVMSREGSIRVINTIPEYLHRVIIEEICLDMLENERKDMVGEAFRKTMFYGGYNVFLMNNNGYLHNVVFELVNTSKIFLYIRRIIGKLVVSSLEHWILFGVGLRTGDFQLVIESCSEIGRVEDDKCYIESMNYELLVTNVNVAVEGFTRIIPDNNPARHVVKL
;
A
#
# COMPACT_ATOMS: atom_id res chain seq x y z
N MET A 1 35.76 -20.06 0.98
CA MET A 1 34.46 -20.52 1.56
C MET A 1 33.49 -19.35 1.51
N THR A 2 32.59 -19.33 0.54
CA THR A 2 31.50 -18.35 0.46
C THR A 2 30.52 -18.63 1.61
N ARG A 3 30.56 -17.78 2.63
CA ARG A 3 29.67 -17.85 3.80
C ARG A 3 28.23 -17.56 3.37
N ASN A 4 27.47 -18.61 3.04
CA ASN A 4 26.02 -18.50 3.00
C ASN A 4 25.54 -18.32 4.45
N TRP A 5 25.07 -17.13 4.78
CA TRP A 5 24.37 -16.90 6.03
C TRP A 5 22.97 -17.51 5.90
N ILE A 6 22.82 -18.74 6.38
CA ILE A 6 21.54 -19.47 6.43
C ILE A 6 20.76 -18.90 7.63
N TYR A 7 19.55 -18.42 7.40
CA TYR A 7 18.64 -17.89 8.41
C TYR A 7 17.64 -18.97 8.84
N ASP A 8 17.17 -18.92 10.10
CA ASP A 8 16.14 -19.80 10.65
C ASP A 8 14.74 -19.42 10.14
N TRP A 9 14.50 -18.11 9.99
CA TRP A 9 13.29 -17.57 9.39
C TRP A 9 13.57 -16.23 8.73
N MET A 10 12.76 -15.89 7.74
CA MET A 10 12.77 -14.60 7.05
C MET A 10 11.35 -14.08 6.86
N ILE A 11 11.17 -12.81 7.19
CA ILE A 11 9.96 -12.03 6.94
C ILE A 11 10.28 -10.96 5.90
N SER A 12 9.40 -10.80 4.91
CA SER A 12 9.55 -9.80 3.85
C SER A 12 8.33 -8.90 3.74
N CYS A 13 8.43 -7.69 4.27
CA CYS A 13 7.34 -6.73 4.35
C CYS A 13 7.41 -5.72 3.18
N PRO A 14 6.32 -5.55 2.42
CA PRO A 14 6.25 -4.60 1.32
C PRO A 14 6.15 -3.16 1.82
N ALA A 15 6.60 -2.21 1.01
CA ALA A 15 6.19 -0.82 1.15
C ALA A 15 4.65 -0.71 0.96
N ILE A 16 4.02 0.18 1.73
CA ILE A 16 2.58 0.42 1.69
C ILE A 16 2.34 1.90 1.47
N LEU A 17 1.55 2.20 0.45
CA LEU A 17 1.05 3.52 0.15
C LEU A 17 -0.25 3.76 0.92
N VAL A 18 -0.39 4.93 1.55
CA VAL A 18 -1.65 5.46 2.08
C VAL A 18 -2.24 6.44 1.08
N LEU A 19 -3.22 5.99 0.31
CA LEU A 19 -3.81 6.78 -0.78
C LEU A 19 -4.72 7.89 -0.28
N GLY A 20 -5.40 7.65 0.85
CA GLY A 20 -6.33 8.61 1.41
C GLY A 20 -7.07 8.09 2.62
N GLU A 21 -7.91 8.94 3.17
CA GLU A 21 -8.91 8.61 4.18
C GLU A 21 -10.30 8.52 3.56
N THR A 22 -11.15 7.75 4.22
CA THR A 22 -12.57 7.72 3.92
C THR A 22 -13.41 7.89 5.17
N ARG A 23 -14.65 8.35 4.99
CA ARG A 23 -15.65 8.42 6.05
C ARG A 23 -16.96 7.84 5.56
N TYR A 24 -17.54 6.98 6.37
CA TYR A 24 -18.90 6.49 6.16
C TYR A 24 -19.67 6.61 7.46
N ARG A 25 -20.58 7.58 7.54
CA ARG A 25 -21.26 7.97 8.79
C ARG A 25 -20.22 8.30 9.88
N ASN A 26 -20.25 7.61 11.02
CA ASN A 26 -19.32 7.79 12.14
C ASN A 26 -18.04 6.95 12.01
N TYR A 27 -17.91 6.14 10.96
CA TYR A 27 -16.74 5.28 10.73
C TYR A 27 -15.66 6.06 9.99
N LYS A 28 -14.44 6.01 10.52
CA LYS A 28 -13.23 6.50 9.84
C LYS A 28 -12.57 5.35 9.10
N GLY A 29 -11.99 5.64 7.95
CA GLY A 29 -11.35 4.64 7.11
C GLY A 29 -10.04 5.09 6.49
N LEU A 30 -9.26 4.12 6.06
CA LEU A 30 -7.96 4.31 5.42
C LEU A 30 -7.92 3.49 4.14
N VAL A 31 -7.35 4.08 3.08
CA VAL A 31 -7.17 3.42 1.79
C VAL A 31 -5.69 3.19 1.56
N THR A 32 -5.34 1.96 1.22
CA THR A 32 -3.94 1.55 1.08
C THR A 32 -3.69 0.74 -0.17
N LEU A 33 -2.46 0.78 -0.64
CA LEU A 33 -1.97 -0.02 -1.76
C LEU A 33 -0.59 -0.59 -1.41
N THR A 34 -0.43 -1.90 -1.49
CA THR A 34 0.88 -2.56 -1.32
C THR A 34 1.73 -2.46 -2.58
N LEU A 35 3.04 -2.35 -2.39
CA LEU A 35 4.04 -2.33 -3.47
C LEU A 35 4.88 -3.61 -3.47
N LEU A 36 5.19 -4.11 -4.66
CA LEU A 36 6.07 -5.26 -4.84
C LEU A 36 7.50 -4.97 -4.35
N TYR A 37 7.97 -3.74 -4.60
CA TYR A 37 9.23 -3.15 -4.17
C TYR A 37 9.02 -1.65 -3.93
N PRO A 38 9.69 -0.99 -2.97
CA PRO A 38 10.72 -1.49 -2.05
C PRO A 38 10.18 -2.35 -0.90
N ARG A 39 11.08 -3.02 -0.16
CA ARG A 39 10.72 -3.93 0.96
C ARG A 39 11.66 -3.78 2.16
N ALA A 40 11.13 -4.14 3.33
CA ALA A 40 11.91 -4.44 4.53
C ALA A 40 12.02 -5.95 4.69
N ILE A 41 13.24 -6.45 4.88
CA ILE A 41 13.54 -7.88 5.07
C ILE A 41 14.12 -8.05 6.46
N VAL A 42 13.42 -8.82 7.29
CA VAL A 42 13.86 -9.21 8.62
C VAL A 42 14.28 -10.67 8.56
N MET A 43 15.49 -10.97 9.00
CA MET A 43 16.01 -12.33 9.06
C MET A 43 16.52 -12.61 10.46
N SER A 44 16.29 -13.84 10.94
CA SER A 44 16.83 -14.28 12.21
C SER A 44 17.70 -15.53 12.08
N ARG A 45 18.70 -15.61 12.95
CA ARG A 45 19.54 -16.79 13.13
C ARG A 45 20.00 -16.87 14.58
N GLU A 46 19.76 -18.00 15.25
CA GLU A 46 20.27 -18.29 16.59
C GLU A 46 19.98 -17.14 17.60
N GLY A 47 18.81 -16.51 17.48
CA GLY A 47 18.38 -15.37 18.31
C GLY A 47 18.93 -13.99 17.89
N SER A 48 19.85 -13.93 16.92
CA SER A 48 20.25 -12.67 16.29
C SER A 48 19.24 -12.24 15.21
N ILE A 49 19.01 -10.93 15.08
CA ILE A 49 18.12 -10.36 14.06
C ILE A 49 18.93 -9.40 13.18
N ARG A 50 18.71 -9.48 11.87
CA ARG A 50 19.24 -8.54 10.89
C ARG A 50 18.10 -7.98 10.05
N VAL A 51 18.10 -6.67 9.86
CA VAL A 51 17.13 -5.96 9.02
C VAL A 51 17.85 -5.38 7.80
N ILE A 52 17.28 -5.60 6.62
CA ILE A 52 17.66 -4.92 5.37
C ILE A 52 16.43 -4.17 4.89
N ASN A 53 16.47 -2.84 4.96
CA ASN A 53 15.34 -2.00 4.60
C ASN A 53 15.68 -1.08 3.42
N THR A 54 14.96 -1.27 2.31
CA THR A 54 15.13 -0.50 1.07
C THR A 54 14.03 0.56 0.88
N ILE A 55 13.11 0.66 1.84
CA ILE A 55 11.97 1.58 1.77
C ILE A 55 12.48 3.00 2.02
N PRO A 56 12.21 3.97 1.13
CA PRO A 56 12.54 5.37 1.37
C PRO A 56 11.79 5.94 2.57
N GLU A 57 12.38 6.91 3.27
CA GLU A 57 11.78 7.56 4.45
C GLU A 57 10.36 8.11 4.18
N TYR A 58 10.15 8.64 2.96
CA TYR A 58 8.86 9.22 2.57
C TYR A 58 7.74 8.18 2.37
N LEU A 59 8.06 6.88 2.41
CA LEU A 59 7.13 5.74 2.32
C LEU A 59 7.01 4.97 3.64
N HIS A 60 7.00 5.69 4.78
CA HIS A 60 6.76 5.12 6.11
C HIS A 60 7.77 4.03 6.53
N ARG A 61 9.04 4.18 6.13
CA ARG A 61 10.11 3.21 6.36
C ARG A 61 10.15 2.66 7.80
N VAL A 62 10.17 3.56 8.79
CA VAL A 62 10.29 3.20 10.22
C VAL A 62 9.08 2.40 10.68
N ILE A 63 7.86 2.87 10.39
CA ILE A 63 6.62 2.21 10.78
C ILE A 63 6.55 0.80 10.18
N ILE A 64 6.90 0.65 8.91
CA ILE A 64 6.89 -0.65 8.22
C ILE A 64 7.95 -1.58 8.82
N GLU A 65 9.13 -1.08 9.16
CA GLU A 65 10.17 -1.87 9.82
C GLU A 65 9.73 -2.41 11.17
N GLU A 66 9.16 -1.55 12.02
CA GLU A 66 8.60 -1.93 13.32
C GLU A 66 7.50 -2.98 13.17
N ILE A 67 6.55 -2.78 12.26
CA ILE A 67 5.49 -3.76 11.99
C ILE A 67 6.07 -5.09 11.49
N CYS A 68 7.15 -5.03 10.71
CA CYS A 68 7.81 -6.22 10.19
C CYS A 68 8.52 -7.03 11.28
N LEU A 69 9.13 -6.35 12.26
CA LEU A 69 9.74 -6.98 13.43
C LEU A 69 8.67 -7.57 14.36
N ASP A 70 7.55 -6.86 14.52
CA ASP A 70 6.47 -7.21 15.44
C ASP A 70 5.38 -8.06 14.78
N MET A 71 5.62 -8.57 13.57
CA MET A 71 4.61 -9.35 12.82
C MET A 71 4.19 -10.63 13.56
N LEU A 72 5.02 -11.09 14.50
CA LEU A 72 4.77 -12.24 15.38
C LEU A 72 4.07 -11.85 16.70
N GLU A 73 3.92 -10.55 16.97
CA GLU A 73 3.24 -10.03 18.17
C GLU A 73 1.75 -9.75 17.93
N ASN A 74 1.01 -9.48 19.01
CA ASN A 74 -0.45 -9.28 19.00
C ASN A 74 -0.88 -8.03 18.20
N GLU A 75 -2.20 -7.90 17.98
CA GLU A 75 -2.82 -6.76 17.26
C GLU A 75 -2.35 -5.39 17.78
N ARG A 76 -2.07 -4.46 16.85
CA ARG A 76 -1.71 -3.08 17.19
C ARG A 76 -2.96 -2.24 17.42
N LYS A 77 -2.86 -1.27 18.34
CA LYS A 77 -3.98 -0.37 18.69
C LYS A 77 -4.11 0.83 17.75
N ASP A 78 -3.08 1.15 16.97
CA ASP A 78 -3.12 2.29 16.05
C ASP A 78 -3.67 1.88 14.68
N MET A 79 -4.54 2.73 14.12
CA MET A 79 -5.28 2.42 12.88
C MET A 79 -4.35 2.22 11.68
N VAL A 80 -3.30 3.03 11.57
CA VAL A 80 -2.36 2.98 10.44
C VAL A 80 -1.53 1.70 10.50
N GLY A 81 -1.00 1.35 11.67
CA GLY A 81 -0.21 0.16 11.89
C GLY A 81 -1.01 -1.12 11.69
N GLU A 82 -2.24 -1.17 12.20
CA GLU A 82 -3.12 -2.33 11.96
C GLU A 82 -3.57 -2.42 10.48
N ALA A 83 -3.82 -1.28 9.82
CA ALA A 83 -4.08 -1.25 8.38
C ALA A 83 -2.87 -1.78 7.60
N PHE A 84 -1.67 -1.33 7.93
CA PHE A 84 -0.44 -1.78 7.29
C PHE A 84 -0.25 -3.28 7.46
N ARG A 85 -0.36 -3.78 8.69
CA ARG A 85 -0.27 -5.21 8.99
C ARG A 85 -1.25 -6.02 8.14
N LYS A 86 -2.54 -5.64 8.13
CA LYS A 86 -3.57 -6.32 7.32
C LYS A 86 -3.30 -6.21 5.83
N THR A 87 -2.86 -5.05 5.36
CA THR A 87 -2.51 -4.80 3.95
C THR A 87 -1.33 -5.63 3.50
N MET A 88 -0.33 -5.90 4.37
CA MET A 88 0.69 -6.90 4.06
C MET A 88 0.02 -8.25 3.79
N PHE A 89 -0.82 -8.75 4.71
CA PHE A 89 -1.48 -10.06 4.52
C PHE A 89 -2.35 -10.16 3.27
N TYR A 90 -3.12 -9.12 2.93
CA TYR A 90 -4.02 -9.13 1.78
C TYR A 90 -3.29 -8.86 0.45
N GLY A 91 -2.27 -7.99 0.44
CA GLY A 91 -1.74 -7.42 -0.80
C GLY A 91 -2.77 -6.51 -1.48
N GLY A 92 -2.51 -6.11 -2.72
CA GLY A 92 -3.39 -5.31 -3.56
C GLY A 92 -3.79 -3.95 -2.97
N TYR A 93 -4.94 -3.48 -3.44
CA TYR A 93 -5.66 -2.29 -2.99
C TYR A 93 -6.64 -2.65 -1.88
N ASN A 94 -6.66 -1.88 -0.80
CA ASN A 94 -7.52 -2.13 0.35
C ASN A 94 -8.20 -0.86 0.84
N VAL A 95 -9.46 -0.99 1.27
CA VAL A 95 -10.18 0.04 2.03
C VAL A 95 -10.58 -0.55 3.37
N PHE A 96 -10.17 0.12 4.44
CA PHE A 96 -10.51 -0.27 5.80
C PHE A 96 -11.47 0.71 6.45
N LEU A 97 -12.34 0.23 7.33
CA LEU A 97 -13.15 1.04 8.22
C LEU A 97 -12.92 0.63 9.68
N MET A 98 -12.67 1.61 10.54
CA MET A 98 -12.56 1.41 11.98
C MET A 98 -13.91 1.61 12.64
N ASN A 99 -14.36 0.62 13.40
CA ASN A 99 -15.60 0.71 14.17
C ASN A 99 -15.41 1.51 15.46
N ASN A 100 -16.52 1.78 16.16
CA ASN A 100 -16.51 2.55 17.41
C ASN A 100 -15.73 1.88 18.56
N ASN A 101 -15.46 0.58 18.45
CA ASN A 101 -14.68 -0.18 19.42
C ASN A 101 -13.18 -0.20 19.06
N GLY A 102 -12.76 0.52 18.01
CA GLY A 102 -11.38 0.57 17.55
C GLY A 102 -10.94 -0.60 16.66
N TYR A 103 -11.84 -1.52 16.31
CA TYR A 103 -11.50 -2.64 15.42
C TYR A 103 -11.56 -2.21 13.96
N LEU A 104 -10.47 -2.50 13.24
CA LEU A 104 -10.31 -2.21 11.83
C LEU A 104 -10.83 -3.38 10.96
N HIS A 105 -11.81 -3.12 10.11
CA HIS A 105 -12.39 -4.10 9.18
C HIS A 105 -11.95 -3.79 7.76
N ASN A 106 -11.53 -4.81 7.01
CA ASN A 106 -11.32 -4.66 5.57
C ASN A 106 -12.67 -4.75 4.87
N VAL A 107 -13.08 -3.70 4.18
CA VAL A 107 -14.37 -3.64 3.48
C VAL A 107 -14.23 -3.79 1.97
N VAL A 108 -13.05 -3.51 1.43
CA VAL A 108 -12.73 -3.68 0.01
C VAL A 108 -11.33 -4.23 -0.10
N PHE A 109 -11.19 -5.33 -0.84
CA PHE A 109 -9.91 -5.86 -1.26
C PHE A 109 -9.97 -6.11 -2.76
N GLU A 110 -9.07 -5.49 -3.50
CA GLU A 110 -9.01 -5.60 -4.96
C GLU A 110 -7.58 -5.80 -5.45
N LEU A 111 -7.39 -6.73 -6.38
CA LEU A 111 -6.12 -6.90 -7.09
C LEU A 111 -6.04 -5.94 -8.26
N VAL A 112 -4.92 -5.23 -8.42
CA VAL A 112 -4.77 -4.26 -9.52
C VAL A 112 -4.46 -4.97 -10.83
N ASN A 113 -5.14 -4.63 -11.92
CA ASN A 113 -4.83 -5.17 -13.25
C ASN A 113 -3.56 -4.53 -13.84
N THR A 114 -2.40 -5.06 -13.46
CA THR A 114 -1.08 -4.55 -13.88
C THR A 114 -0.76 -4.74 -15.37
N SER A 115 -1.63 -5.44 -16.12
CA SER A 115 -1.52 -5.54 -17.58
C SER A 115 -2.15 -4.35 -18.31
N LYS A 116 -3.10 -3.65 -17.66
CA LYS A 116 -3.84 -2.51 -18.21
C LYS A 116 -3.59 -1.21 -17.47
N ILE A 117 -3.20 -1.27 -16.21
CA ILE A 117 -3.02 -0.12 -15.33
C ILE A 117 -1.54 0.01 -14.95
N PHE A 118 -1.01 1.21 -15.15
CA PHE A 118 0.36 1.58 -14.82
C PHE A 118 0.34 2.65 -13.74
N LEU A 119 1.15 2.43 -12.70
CA LEU A 119 1.22 3.29 -11.52
C LEU A 119 2.61 3.89 -11.40
N TYR A 120 2.66 5.15 -11.01
CA TYR A 120 3.90 5.88 -10.80
C TYR A 120 3.80 6.75 -9.55
N ILE A 121 4.92 6.98 -8.89
CA ILE A 121 4.98 7.89 -7.74
C ILE A 121 6.05 8.95 -7.95
N ARG A 122 5.80 10.15 -7.45
CA ARG A 122 6.84 11.17 -7.21
C ARG A 122 6.73 11.69 -5.79
N ARG A 123 7.85 12.14 -5.23
CA ARG A 123 7.86 12.76 -3.90
C ARG A 123 7.30 14.17 -4.00
N ILE A 124 6.38 14.52 -3.10
CA ILE A 124 5.85 15.87 -2.93
C ILE A 124 5.68 16.16 -1.43
N ILE A 125 5.29 17.40 -1.11
CA ILE A 125 4.69 17.74 0.17
C ILE A 125 3.23 18.04 -0.14
N GLY A 126 2.35 17.10 0.18
CA GLY A 126 0.94 17.17 -0.16
C GLY A 126 0.05 17.10 1.07
N LYS A 127 -1.24 16.85 0.83
CA LYS A 127 -2.22 16.57 1.88
C LYS A 127 -2.88 15.24 1.60
N LEU A 128 -3.23 14.54 2.67
CA LEU A 128 -3.98 13.29 2.53
C LEU A 128 -5.40 13.62 2.06
N VAL A 129 -5.82 13.01 0.94
CA VAL A 129 -7.18 13.18 0.43
C VAL A 129 -8.17 12.52 1.39
N VAL A 130 -9.30 13.19 1.62
CA VAL A 130 -10.44 12.64 2.37
C VAL A 130 -11.64 12.64 1.44
N SER A 131 -12.22 11.46 1.17
CA SER A 131 -13.37 11.33 0.27
C SER A 131 -14.38 10.27 0.74
N SER A 132 -15.52 10.19 0.07
CA SER A 132 -16.57 9.21 0.39
C SER A 132 -16.10 7.78 0.14
N LEU A 133 -16.75 6.81 0.79
CA LEU A 133 -16.38 5.39 0.65
C LEU A 133 -16.66 4.89 -0.77
N GLU A 134 -17.73 5.40 -1.36
CA GLU A 134 -18.22 5.04 -2.68
C GLU A 134 -17.18 5.32 -3.77
N HIS A 135 -16.51 6.48 -3.74
CA HIS A 135 -15.48 6.80 -4.73
C HIS A 135 -14.26 5.88 -4.63
N TRP A 136 -13.84 5.53 -3.41
CA TRP A 136 -12.76 4.58 -3.19
C TRP A 136 -13.13 3.15 -3.60
N ILE A 137 -14.38 2.73 -3.41
CA ILE A 137 -14.87 1.44 -3.93
C ILE A 137 -14.79 1.42 -5.46
N LEU A 138 -15.34 2.44 -6.13
CA LEU A 138 -15.35 2.52 -7.60
C LEU A 138 -13.94 2.58 -8.18
N PHE A 139 -13.05 3.33 -7.53
CA PHE A 139 -11.64 3.38 -7.91
C PHE A 139 -10.99 1.99 -7.82
N GLY A 140 -11.19 1.26 -6.71
CA GLY A 140 -10.70 -0.11 -6.55
C GLY A 140 -11.24 -1.07 -7.61
N VAL A 141 -12.53 -0.98 -7.94
CA VAL A 141 -13.15 -1.78 -9.02
C VAL A 141 -12.50 -1.46 -10.37
N GLY A 142 -12.30 -0.18 -10.69
CA GLY A 142 -11.63 0.25 -11.93
C GLY A 142 -10.20 -0.28 -12.02
N LEU A 143 -9.45 -0.22 -10.92
CA LEU A 143 -8.11 -0.81 -10.83
C LEU A 143 -8.13 -2.32 -11.11
N ARG A 144 -9.10 -3.07 -10.58
CA ARG A 144 -9.21 -4.52 -10.80
C ARG A 144 -9.62 -4.90 -12.21
N THR A 145 -10.63 -4.24 -12.76
CA THR A 145 -11.14 -4.59 -14.10
C THR A 145 -10.21 -4.08 -15.20
N GLY A 146 -9.38 -3.07 -14.88
CA GLY A 146 -8.66 -2.28 -15.86
C GLY A 146 -9.60 -1.40 -16.68
N ASP A 147 -10.79 -1.11 -16.17
CA ASP A 147 -11.70 -0.10 -16.70
C ASP A 147 -11.19 1.28 -16.30
N PHE A 148 -10.43 1.89 -17.20
CA PHE A 148 -9.79 3.15 -16.93
C PHE A 148 -10.76 4.33 -16.94
N GLN A 149 -11.92 4.20 -17.60
CA GLN A 149 -12.97 5.23 -17.51
C GLN A 149 -13.48 5.31 -16.07
N LEU A 150 -13.74 4.16 -15.42
CA LEU A 150 -14.14 4.12 -14.02
C LEU A 150 -13.06 4.67 -13.07
N VAL A 151 -11.79 4.44 -13.38
CA VAL A 151 -10.65 5.06 -12.65
C VAL A 151 -10.71 6.58 -12.76
N ILE A 152 -10.94 7.13 -13.96
CA ILE A 152 -10.99 8.58 -14.19
C ILE A 152 -12.21 9.22 -13.51
N GLU A 153 -13.40 8.62 -13.64
CA GLU A 153 -14.64 9.10 -13.03
C GLU A 153 -14.57 9.12 -11.50
N SER A 154 -13.93 8.11 -10.89
CA SER A 154 -13.70 8.13 -9.44
C SER A 154 -12.59 9.10 -9.04
N CYS A 155 -11.57 9.28 -9.87
CA CYS A 155 -10.42 10.14 -9.60
C CYS A 155 -10.79 11.62 -9.41
N SER A 156 -11.80 12.13 -10.10
CA SER A 156 -12.23 13.52 -9.94
C SER A 156 -12.67 13.87 -8.51
N GLU A 157 -13.06 12.86 -7.73
CA GLU A 157 -13.53 13.01 -6.34
C GLU A 157 -12.49 12.63 -5.28
N ILE A 158 -11.40 11.97 -5.69
CA ILE A 158 -10.31 11.51 -4.80
C ILE A 158 -8.95 12.11 -5.17
N GLY A 159 -8.92 13.04 -6.11
CA GLY A 159 -7.70 13.54 -6.71
C GLY A 159 -7.99 14.54 -7.82
N ARG A 160 -7.20 14.48 -8.89
CA ARG A 160 -7.35 15.34 -10.07
C ARG A 160 -7.13 14.54 -11.35
N VAL A 161 -7.77 15.00 -12.42
CA VAL A 161 -7.66 14.40 -13.76
C VAL A 161 -7.03 15.42 -14.71
N GLU A 162 -5.94 15.03 -15.38
CA GLU A 162 -5.27 15.84 -16.40
C GLU A 162 -4.80 14.94 -17.53
N ASP A 163 -5.11 15.30 -18.79
CA ASP A 163 -4.72 14.55 -20.00
C ASP A 163 -5.00 13.04 -19.90
N ASP A 164 -6.23 12.68 -19.51
CA ASP A 164 -6.66 11.28 -19.29
C ASP A 164 -5.73 10.51 -18.33
N LYS A 165 -5.24 11.18 -17.29
CA LYS A 165 -4.47 10.57 -16.21
C LYS A 165 -5.09 10.97 -14.88
N CYS A 166 -5.10 10.01 -13.96
CA CYS A 166 -5.54 10.25 -12.60
C CYS A 166 -4.33 10.50 -11.70
N TYR A 167 -4.41 11.55 -10.89
CA TYR A 167 -3.39 11.87 -9.89
C TYR A 167 -4.03 11.97 -8.51
N ILE A 168 -3.44 11.28 -7.54
CA ILE A 168 -3.89 11.25 -6.15
C ILE A 168 -2.75 11.71 -5.27
N GLU A 169 -2.94 12.85 -4.60
CA GLU A 169 -1.99 13.35 -3.62
C GLU A 169 -2.10 12.59 -2.30
N SER A 170 -0.95 12.37 -1.67
CA SER A 170 -0.82 11.93 -0.30
C SER A 170 0.10 12.92 0.44
N MET A 171 0.38 12.67 1.73
CA MET A 171 1.22 13.58 2.53
C MET A 171 2.62 13.76 1.94
N ASN A 172 3.22 12.69 1.41
CA ASN A 172 4.64 12.66 1.04
C ASN A 172 4.92 12.27 -0.42
N TYR A 173 3.87 11.96 -1.19
CA TYR A 173 3.99 11.55 -2.57
C TYR A 173 2.69 11.83 -3.33
N GLU A 174 2.79 11.82 -4.65
CA GLU A 174 1.65 11.82 -5.55
C GLU A 174 1.69 10.53 -6.35
N LEU A 175 0.55 9.84 -6.40
CA LEU A 175 0.33 8.68 -7.23
C LEU A 175 -0.25 9.13 -8.57
N LEU A 176 0.40 8.74 -9.67
CA LEU A 176 -0.13 8.82 -11.01
C LEU A 176 -0.64 7.44 -11.43
N VAL A 177 -1.85 7.39 -11.97
CA VAL A 177 -2.52 6.22 -12.54
C VAL A 177 -2.83 6.49 -14.02
N THR A 178 -2.42 5.57 -14.89
CA THR A 178 -2.66 5.67 -16.33
C THR A 178 -2.86 4.29 -16.95
N ASN A 179 -3.53 4.22 -18.10
CA ASN A 179 -3.66 3.01 -18.90
C ASN A 179 -2.59 2.87 -20.00
N VAL A 180 -1.64 3.81 -20.08
CA VAL A 180 -0.53 3.77 -21.05
C VAL A 180 0.80 3.73 -20.32
N ASN A 181 1.68 2.82 -20.71
CA ASN A 181 3.03 2.77 -20.18
C ASN A 181 3.86 3.92 -20.76
N VAL A 182 4.03 4.99 -19.98
CA VAL A 182 4.76 6.19 -20.38
C VAL A 182 5.91 6.48 -19.43
N ALA A 183 6.97 7.09 -19.94
CA ALA A 183 7.97 7.72 -19.09
C ALA A 183 7.46 9.12 -18.73
N VAL A 184 7.29 9.40 -17.44
CA VAL A 184 6.84 10.70 -16.95
C VAL A 184 7.96 11.31 -16.12
N GLU A 185 8.37 12.53 -16.46
CA GLU A 185 9.48 13.21 -15.80
C GLU A 185 9.21 13.37 -14.29
N GLY A 186 10.21 13.04 -13.48
CA GLY A 186 10.13 13.10 -12.02
C GLY A 186 9.32 11.97 -11.36
N PHE A 187 8.68 11.09 -12.13
CA PHE A 187 7.92 9.96 -11.62
C PHE A 187 8.71 8.65 -11.74
N THR A 188 8.60 7.82 -10.71
CA THR A 188 9.15 6.45 -10.67
C THR A 188 8.01 5.46 -10.82
N ARG A 189 8.13 4.53 -11.78
CA ARG A 189 7.15 3.45 -11.95
C ARG A 189 7.17 2.53 -10.73
N ILE A 190 5.99 2.18 -10.25
CA ILE A 190 5.78 1.22 -9.17
C ILE A 190 4.91 0.06 -9.65
N ILE A 191 4.99 -1.06 -8.94
CA ILE A 191 4.23 -2.27 -9.24
C ILE A 191 3.47 -2.66 -7.97
N PRO A 192 2.12 -2.75 -8.01
CA PRO A 192 1.33 -3.29 -6.91
C PRO A 192 1.75 -4.71 -6.53
N ASP A 193 1.79 -5.03 -5.24
CA ASP A 193 1.94 -6.42 -4.80
C ASP A 193 0.56 -7.08 -4.69
N ASN A 194 0.10 -7.71 -5.76
CA ASN A 194 -1.18 -8.42 -5.77
C ASN A 194 -1.15 -9.78 -5.04
N ASN A 195 -0.09 -10.13 -4.32
CA ASN A 195 0.03 -11.44 -3.69
C ASN A 195 -0.32 -11.38 -2.19
N PRO A 196 -1.51 -11.86 -1.79
CA PRO A 196 -1.75 -12.16 -0.38
C PRO A 196 -0.76 -13.22 0.13
N ALA A 197 -0.33 -13.09 1.39
CA ALA A 197 0.40 -14.11 2.15
C ALA A 197 1.84 -14.49 1.72
N ARG A 198 2.67 -13.54 1.24
CA ARG A 198 4.12 -13.80 0.99
C ARG A 198 5.06 -13.57 2.18
N HIS A 199 4.53 -13.28 3.37
CA HIS A 199 5.34 -12.64 4.43
C HIS A 199 6.12 -13.57 5.35
N VAL A 200 5.98 -14.89 5.23
CA VAL A 200 6.77 -15.83 6.05
C VAL A 200 7.34 -16.93 5.16
N VAL A 201 8.64 -16.84 4.87
CA VAL A 201 9.40 -18.00 4.40
C VAL A 201 10.07 -18.60 5.62
N LYS A 202 9.41 -19.58 6.22
CA LYS A 202 10.04 -20.49 7.17
C LYS A 202 10.73 -21.58 6.35
N LEU A 203 12.05 -21.69 6.49
CA LEU A 203 12.80 -22.83 5.95
C LEU A 203 12.71 -24.02 6.91
#